data_AF-A0A7S3R5S0-F1
#
_entry.id   AF-A0A7S3R5S0-F1
#
_cell.length_a   1.000
_cell.length_b   1.000
_cell.length_c   1.000
_cell.angle_alpha   90.00
_cell.angle_beta   90.00
_cell.angle_gamma   90.00
#
_symmetry.space_group_name_H-M   'P 1'
#
loop_
_entity.id
_entity.type
_entity.pdbx_description
1 polymer ?
#
loop_
_entity_poly.entity_id
_entity_poly.type
_entity_poly.pdbx_seq_one_letter_code
_entity_poly.pdbx_strand_id
1 'polypeptide(L)'
;MNALGNMRASHCGKTSTSGRQLQHPPVLPQFSLRSQHHVQQRHSKHRAVRTSAKRGSGTATTTEDKAGKGRTAEIVDESPIILERGAPAIPRPGQFQQTLQRSFTLGGLGLHTAEYATVCVKPACANEGRYFVRVPEGTNQGKFEIQEPKDIDIRDSGPLDLGPDGEDAKMALFAEYLEAEEQEKFEGSFQDFLHAIDREDLVEQFEADPNFMKKAWEEQAREQGVEAIQPRGSDEEVVPAHISSVPTSPQAVALSLGEEAGEPGAIIGAELLLATLECCGVDNARIEIEGGRELPVLDGSALGWAMEVQFAGLRLAPEASSLGQEQEASAEEPMTPVERLVASPQEVITVREADGFITLVPEDTMRQTVGLDCAASAPVIGKQWLSWCMFEDPHFRMDLASARRYMESPEEVLALHSMGWVQGGTEGVMLVGFGERWYDATLTRFVRDEPVRHEMCNLLGLLSLSAEPGHAGIPVGHVVQYKATLELQLKFVRELKARLSDEDYVPIAFNLEEDAEEAGEEEEEEGEVQE
;
A
#
# COMPACT_ATOMS: atom_id res chain seq x y z
N MET A 1 -41.47 48.60 62.89
CA MET A 1 -40.37 47.63 62.80
C MET A 1 -40.95 46.24 62.68
N ASN A 2 -40.45 45.48 61.71
CA ASN A 2 -40.59 44.03 61.51
C ASN A 2 -41.98 43.48 61.18
N ALA A 3 -42.20 43.23 59.89
CA ALA A 3 -43.24 42.35 59.39
C ALA A 3 -42.61 41.02 58.97
N LEU A 4 -42.95 39.98 59.74
CA LEU A 4 -43.02 38.59 59.29
C LEU A 4 -44.40 38.37 58.64
N GLY A 5 -44.49 37.48 57.64
CA GLY A 5 -45.75 36.75 57.41
C GLY A 5 -46.13 36.42 55.97
N ASN A 6 -46.18 35.11 55.72
CA ASN A 6 -47.30 34.37 55.12
C ASN A 6 -47.52 34.23 53.60
N MET A 7 -47.49 32.95 53.22
CA MET A 7 -48.57 32.14 52.60
C MET A 7 -49.12 32.45 51.19
N ARG A 8 -49.02 31.38 50.39
CA ARG A 8 -50.03 30.71 49.53
C ARG A 8 -50.72 31.48 48.38
N ALA A 9 -50.49 30.87 47.20
CA ALA A 9 -51.45 30.46 46.17
C ALA A 9 -52.13 31.54 45.30
N SER A 10 -51.92 31.49 43.98
CA SER A 10 -52.86 30.83 43.04
C SER A 10 -52.59 31.16 41.55
N HIS A 11 -52.65 30.11 40.71
CA HIS A 11 -53.20 30.03 39.33
C HIS A 11 -52.55 30.88 38.20
N CYS A 12 -52.43 30.47 36.93
CA CYS A 12 -52.76 29.27 36.15
C CYS A 12 -52.15 29.51 34.74
N GLY A 13 -51.65 28.49 34.02
CA GLY A 13 -51.34 28.66 32.59
C GLY A 13 -50.37 27.65 31.98
N LYS A 14 -50.90 26.46 31.68
CA LYS A 14 -50.44 25.39 30.77
C LYS A 14 -49.34 25.77 29.74
N THR A 15 -48.30 24.93 29.63
CA THR A 15 -47.93 24.16 28.42
C THR A 15 -46.86 23.10 28.75
N SER A 16 -46.77 22.09 27.89
CA SER A 16 -46.34 20.71 28.13
C SER A 16 -44.86 20.46 28.37
N THR A 17 -44.59 19.51 29.27
CA THR A 17 -43.38 18.70 29.36
C THR A 17 -43.19 17.78 28.14
N SER A 18 -42.00 17.80 27.55
CA SER A 18 -41.40 16.62 26.93
C SER A 18 -39.92 16.58 27.30
N GLY A 19 -39.50 15.48 27.94
CA GLY A 19 -38.13 15.28 28.40
C GLY A 19 -37.15 15.14 27.25
N ARG A 20 -35.96 15.71 27.40
CA ARG A 20 -34.79 15.34 26.61
C ARG A 20 -34.26 14.02 27.14
N GLN A 21 -34.58 12.94 26.42
CA GLN A 21 -33.78 11.72 26.44
C GLN A 21 -32.39 12.05 25.88
N LEU A 22 -31.36 11.63 26.60
CA LEU A 22 -29.98 11.56 26.12
C LEU A 22 -29.96 10.58 24.94
N GLN A 23 -29.71 11.10 23.74
CA GLN A 23 -29.46 10.28 22.56
C GLN A 23 -28.01 9.78 22.59
N HIS A 24 -27.86 8.47 22.45
CA HIS A 24 -26.59 7.77 22.21
C HIS A 24 -25.96 8.25 20.89
N PRO A 25 -24.62 8.18 20.75
CA PRO A 25 -23.96 8.53 19.49
C PRO A 25 -24.36 7.54 18.36
N PRO A 26 -24.41 8.00 17.10
CA PRO A 26 -24.78 7.16 15.96
C PRO A 26 -23.72 6.09 15.68
N VAL A 27 -24.21 4.91 15.29
CA VAL A 27 -23.44 3.77 14.82
C VAL A 27 -23.00 4.04 13.38
N LEU A 28 -21.71 3.98 13.10
CA LEU A 28 -21.13 4.14 11.77
C LEU A 28 -21.33 2.86 10.92
N PRO A 29 -21.59 2.97 9.60
CA PRO A 29 -21.84 1.82 8.73
C PRO A 29 -20.55 1.16 8.21
N GLN A 30 -20.62 -0.17 8.07
CA GLN A 30 -19.57 -1.06 7.57
C GLN A 30 -19.29 -0.81 6.07
N PHE A 31 -18.03 -0.51 5.73
CA PHE A 31 -17.57 -0.55 4.34
C PHE A 31 -17.23 -1.98 3.93
N SER A 32 -17.99 -2.53 2.98
CA SER A 32 -17.69 -3.81 2.34
C SER A 32 -16.87 -3.58 1.06
N LEU A 33 -15.55 -3.51 1.19
CA LEU A 33 -14.64 -3.81 0.08
C LEU A 33 -14.45 -5.34 0.04
N ARG A 34 -15.29 -6.04 -0.73
CA ARG A 34 -15.06 -7.46 -1.05
C ARG A 34 -14.15 -7.57 -2.27
N SER A 35 -12.83 -7.53 -2.06
CA SER A 35 -11.92 -8.27 -2.94
C SER A 35 -11.90 -9.72 -2.46
N GLN A 36 -12.79 -10.55 -2.99
CA GLN A 36 -12.64 -12.00 -2.85
C GLN A 36 -11.62 -12.49 -3.88
N HIS A 37 -10.33 -12.30 -3.58
CA HIS A 37 -9.34 -13.21 -4.13
C HIS A 37 -9.42 -14.52 -3.33
N HIS A 38 -9.86 -15.58 -4.01
CA HIS A 38 -9.74 -16.94 -3.50
C HIS A 38 -8.26 -17.30 -3.33
N VAL A 39 -7.69 -16.98 -2.17
CA VAL A 39 -6.47 -17.64 -1.69
C VAL A 39 -6.89 -19.04 -1.21
N GLN A 40 -6.72 -20.05 -2.07
CA GLN A 40 -6.78 -21.43 -1.60
C GLN A 40 -5.64 -21.67 -0.61
N GLN A 41 -6.05 -21.90 0.64
CA GLN A 41 -5.21 -22.22 1.79
C GLN A 41 -4.29 -23.41 1.52
N ARG A 42 -2.97 -23.26 1.69
CA ARG A 42 -2.05 -24.39 1.84
C ARG A 42 -1.61 -24.51 3.30
N HIS A 43 -2.19 -25.50 3.98
CA HIS A 43 -1.83 -25.90 5.34
C HIS A 43 -0.39 -26.44 5.41
N SER A 44 0.55 -25.73 6.03
CA SER A 44 1.75 -26.39 6.55
C SER A 44 1.48 -26.98 7.94
N LYS A 45 1.33 -28.31 7.99
CA LYS A 45 1.31 -29.09 9.22
C LYS A 45 2.75 -29.31 9.69
N HIS A 46 3.20 -28.61 10.72
CA HIS A 46 4.32 -29.09 11.54
C HIS A 46 3.84 -29.53 12.91
N ARG A 47 3.63 -30.84 13.02
CA ARG A 47 3.36 -31.55 14.27
C ARG A 47 4.68 -31.65 15.05
N ALA A 48 4.70 -31.08 16.25
CA ALA A 48 5.75 -31.22 17.24
C ALA A 48 6.10 -32.70 17.50
N VAL A 49 7.41 -33.02 17.52
CA VAL A 49 7.89 -34.34 17.95
C VAL A 49 8.60 -34.22 19.29
N ARG A 50 7.99 -34.88 20.27
CA ARG A 50 8.51 -35.17 21.61
C ARG A 50 9.80 -35.99 21.54
N THR A 51 10.71 -35.66 22.46
CA THR A 51 11.88 -36.45 22.86
C THR A 51 11.53 -37.84 23.40
N SER A 52 12.23 -38.89 22.97
CA SER A 52 12.54 -40.06 23.80
C SER A 52 13.68 -40.90 23.21
N ALA A 53 14.65 -41.22 24.06
CA ALA A 53 15.89 -41.95 23.78
C ALA A 53 15.71 -43.46 23.50
N LYS A 54 16.64 -44.05 22.72
CA LYS A 54 17.18 -45.40 22.99
C LYS A 54 18.49 -45.67 22.22
N ARG A 55 19.40 -46.37 22.91
CA ARG A 55 20.79 -46.74 22.58
C ARG A 55 20.89 -47.96 21.63
N GLY A 56 22.05 -48.09 20.96
CA GLY A 56 22.65 -49.35 20.45
C GLY A 56 23.33 -49.16 19.09
N SER A 57 24.65 -48.96 18.99
CA SER A 57 25.77 -49.93 18.99
C SER A 57 26.12 -50.53 17.61
N GLY A 58 27.39 -50.43 17.20
CA GLY A 58 28.01 -51.27 16.15
C GLY A 58 28.55 -50.48 14.94
N THR A 59 29.83 -50.10 14.96
CA THR A 59 30.99 -50.73 14.28
C THR A 59 31.31 -50.14 12.91
N ALA A 60 32.55 -49.66 12.80
CA ALA A 60 33.16 -49.03 11.64
C ALA A 60 33.51 -50.03 10.53
N THR A 61 33.38 -49.60 9.28
CA THR A 61 34.29 -49.93 8.18
C THR A 61 34.28 -48.81 7.14
N THR A 62 35.48 -48.43 6.72
CA THR A 62 35.85 -47.39 5.76
C THR A 62 35.55 -47.78 4.32
N THR A 63 34.96 -46.87 3.54
CA THR A 63 35.20 -46.73 2.10
C THR A 63 34.88 -45.28 1.69
N GLU A 64 35.89 -44.59 1.16
CA GLU A 64 35.75 -43.34 0.39
C GLU A 64 34.92 -43.64 -0.87
N ASP A 65 33.82 -42.92 -1.10
CA ASP A 65 33.59 -42.15 -2.34
C ASP A 65 32.18 -41.53 -2.41
N LYS A 66 32.15 -40.31 -2.96
CA LYS A 66 30.99 -39.53 -3.43
C LYS A 66 30.10 -38.86 -2.37
N ALA A 67 30.38 -37.57 -2.16
CA ALA A 67 29.49 -36.59 -1.56
C ALA A 67 28.17 -36.51 -2.35
N GLY A 68 27.10 -37.10 -1.81
CA GLY A 68 25.74 -36.87 -2.25
C GLY A 68 25.22 -35.55 -1.69
N LYS A 69 25.04 -34.55 -2.56
CA LYS A 69 24.24 -33.36 -2.31
C LYS A 69 22.82 -33.78 -1.95
N GLY A 70 22.48 -33.80 -0.66
CA GLY A 70 21.11 -33.76 -0.20
C GLY A 70 20.58 -32.34 -0.34
N ARG A 71 20.21 -31.94 -1.55
CA ARG A 71 19.38 -30.75 -1.76
C ARG A 71 18.01 -31.06 -1.15
N THR A 72 17.65 -30.38 -0.07
CA THR A 72 16.24 -30.06 0.18
C THR A 72 15.78 -29.36 -1.08
N ALA A 73 14.99 -30.05 -1.91
CA ALA A 73 14.35 -29.39 -3.03
C ALA A 73 13.43 -28.33 -2.42
N GLU A 74 13.83 -27.07 -2.53
CA GLU A 74 12.90 -25.96 -2.46
C GLU A 74 11.82 -26.28 -3.49
N ILE A 75 10.57 -26.29 -3.03
CA ILE A 75 9.44 -26.35 -3.95
C ILE A 75 9.45 -25.00 -4.65
N VAL A 76 10.10 -24.93 -5.80
CA VAL A 76 9.95 -23.81 -6.73
C VAL A 76 8.54 -23.93 -7.27
N ASP A 77 7.73 -22.90 -7.04
CA ASP A 77 6.39 -22.82 -7.59
C ASP A 77 6.52 -22.47 -9.09
N GLU A 78 6.39 -23.49 -9.94
CA GLU A 78 6.37 -23.33 -11.41
C GLU A 78 4.97 -22.94 -11.92
N SER A 79 4.04 -22.56 -11.03
CA SER A 79 2.74 -22.03 -11.48
C SER A 79 2.97 -20.70 -12.19
N PRO A 80 2.41 -20.51 -13.41
CA PRO A 80 2.55 -19.23 -14.10
C PRO A 80 2.00 -18.12 -13.19
N ILE A 81 2.75 -17.02 -13.06
CA ILE A 81 2.25 -15.82 -12.40
C ILE A 81 1.00 -15.42 -13.17
N ILE A 82 -0.18 -15.58 -12.57
CA ILE A 82 -1.40 -15.01 -13.12
C ILE A 82 -1.29 -13.50 -12.89
N LEU A 83 -0.54 -12.84 -13.76
CA LEU A 83 -0.77 -11.43 -14.05
C LEU A 83 -2.23 -11.38 -14.51
N GLU A 84 -3.05 -10.52 -13.90
CA GLU A 84 -4.38 -10.21 -14.42
C GLU A 84 -4.21 -9.98 -15.92
N ARG A 85 -4.70 -10.90 -16.76
CA ARG A 85 -4.38 -10.88 -18.19
C ARG A 85 -4.85 -9.54 -18.75
N GLY A 86 -3.88 -8.73 -19.18
CA GLY A 86 -4.10 -7.38 -19.70
C GLY A 86 -3.86 -6.20 -18.75
N ALA A 87 -3.44 -6.42 -17.51
CA ALA A 87 -2.90 -5.34 -16.68
C ALA A 87 -1.57 -4.78 -17.28
N PRO A 88 -1.27 -3.49 -17.09
CA PRO A 88 0.02 -2.90 -17.48
C PRO A 88 1.20 -3.68 -16.93
N ALA A 89 2.35 -3.60 -17.59
CA ALA A 89 3.59 -4.15 -17.05
C ALA A 89 3.85 -3.58 -15.64
N ILE A 90 4.32 -4.44 -14.73
CA ILE A 90 4.59 -4.02 -13.35
C ILE A 90 5.75 -3.00 -13.38
N PRO A 91 5.55 -1.81 -12.80
CA PRO A 91 6.56 -0.75 -12.79
C PRO A 91 7.75 -1.19 -11.93
N ARG A 92 8.97 -1.06 -12.45
CA ARG A 92 10.21 -1.46 -11.76
C ARG A 92 11.26 -0.34 -11.83
N PRO A 93 12.11 -0.21 -10.80
CA PRO A 93 13.24 0.71 -10.82
C PRO A 93 14.28 0.30 -11.87
N GLY A 94 14.69 1.24 -12.71
CA GLY A 94 15.69 1.04 -13.77
C GLY A 94 17.04 1.71 -13.48
N GLN A 95 17.92 1.69 -14.50
CA GLN A 95 19.24 2.32 -14.49
C GLN A 95 19.19 3.85 -14.62
N PHE A 96 18.14 4.38 -15.23
CA PHE A 96 17.96 5.80 -15.49
C PHE A 96 16.81 6.35 -14.65
N GLN A 97 16.83 7.65 -14.41
CA GLN A 97 15.80 8.30 -13.63
C GLN A 97 14.44 8.20 -14.32
N GLN A 98 13.43 7.82 -13.54
CA GLN A 98 12.09 7.59 -14.02
C GLN A 98 11.08 8.53 -13.35
N THR A 99 9.97 8.75 -14.04
CA THR A 99 8.79 9.47 -13.56
C THR A 99 7.52 8.82 -14.13
N LEU A 100 6.35 9.25 -13.68
CA LEU A 100 5.08 8.75 -14.19
C LEU A 100 4.84 9.18 -15.65
N GLN A 101 4.12 8.37 -16.42
CA GLN A 101 3.62 8.82 -17.74
C GLN A 101 2.45 9.80 -17.59
N ARG A 102 1.61 9.59 -16.57
CA ARG A 102 0.45 10.43 -16.25
C ARG A 102 0.21 10.53 -14.76
N SER A 103 -0.53 11.55 -14.36
CA SER A 103 -0.96 11.72 -12.99
C SER A 103 -2.06 10.74 -12.60
N PHE A 104 -2.08 10.38 -11.32
CA PHE A 104 -3.20 9.72 -10.69
C PHE A 104 -3.54 10.45 -9.39
N THR A 105 -4.74 10.22 -8.88
CA THR A 105 -5.21 10.90 -7.68
C THR A 105 -6.01 9.94 -6.83
N LEU A 106 -5.75 9.91 -5.54
CA LEU A 106 -6.51 9.14 -4.56
C LEU A 106 -6.98 10.06 -3.44
N GLY A 107 -8.18 9.82 -2.92
CA GLY A 107 -8.77 10.59 -1.85
C GLY A 107 -9.31 9.70 -0.73
N GLY A 108 -9.30 10.20 0.49
CA GLY A 108 -9.77 9.45 1.65
C GLY A 108 -9.49 10.16 2.97
N LEU A 109 -9.89 9.52 4.06
CA LEU A 109 -9.60 10.01 5.41
C LEU A 109 -8.17 9.67 5.81
N GLY A 110 -7.49 10.60 6.48
CA GLY A 110 -6.30 10.29 7.26
C GLY A 110 -6.65 9.38 8.44
N LEU A 111 -5.79 8.42 8.74
CA LEU A 111 -5.97 7.49 9.87
C LEU A 111 -5.97 8.25 11.20
N HIS A 112 -5.06 9.19 11.35
CA HIS A 112 -4.77 9.84 12.61
C HIS A 112 -5.62 11.07 12.86
N THR A 113 -5.76 11.92 11.85
CA THR A 113 -6.44 13.20 11.90
C THR A 113 -7.95 13.10 11.65
N ALA A 114 -8.39 12.03 10.97
CA ALA A 114 -9.74 11.90 10.41
C ALA A 114 -10.11 13.06 9.44
N GLU A 115 -9.13 13.79 8.94
CA GLU A 115 -9.33 14.82 7.93
C GLU A 115 -9.34 14.16 6.55
N TYR A 116 -10.25 14.58 5.68
CA TYR A 116 -10.25 14.12 4.29
C TYR A 116 -9.18 14.85 3.50
N ALA A 117 -8.33 14.10 2.80
CA ALA A 117 -7.34 14.65 1.90
C ALA A 117 -7.39 13.95 0.54
N THR A 118 -7.04 14.71 -0.49
CA THR A 118 -6.86 14.22 -1.85
C THR A 118 -5.38 14.39 -2.21
N VAL A 119 -4.76 13.32 -2.70
CA VAL A 119 -3.36 13.30 -3.09
C VAL A 119 -3.27 13.01 -4.57
N CYS A 120 -2.67 13.94 -5.32
CA CYS A 120 -2.40 13.80 -6.75
C CYS A 120 -0.90 13.65 -6.98
N VAL A 121 -0.48 12.50 -7.52
CA VAL A 121 0.92 12.24 -7.86
C VAL A 121 1.10 12.51 -9.35
N LYS A 122 2.01 13.42 -9.67
CA LYS A 122 2.22 13.96 -11.03
C LYS A 122 3.66 13.70 -11.48
N PRO A 123 3.87 13.57 -12.81
CA PRO A 123 5.22 13.50 -13.37
C PRO A 123 6.07 14.71 -13.00
N ALA A 124 7.38 14.53 -12.86
CA ALA A 124 8.36 15.57 -12.56
C ALA A 124 9.65 15.38 -13.37
N CYS A 125 10.42 16.46 -13.52
CA CYS A 125 11.68 16.43 -14.27
C CYS A 125 12.77 15.64 -13.55
N ALA A 126 13.76 15.17 -14.32
CA ALA A 126 14.95 14.56 -13.75
C ALA A 126 15.65 15.50 -12.77
N ASN A 127 16.19 14.94 -11.69
CA ASN A 127 16.84 15.62 -10.58
C ASN A 127 15.93 16.53 -9.73
N GLU A 128 14.60 16.49 -9.91
CA GLU A 128 13.69 17.14 -8.96
C GLU A 128 13.43 16.28 -7.72
N GLY A 129 13.57 14.96 -7.85
CA GLY A 129 13.22 14.00 -6.81
C GLY A 129 11.72 13.96 -6.52
N ARG A 130 11.37 13.39 -5.37
CA ARG A 130 9.99 13.37 -4.86
C ARG A 130 9.78 14.53 -3.91
N TYR A 131 8.71 15.28 -4.09
CA TYR A 131 8.39 16.41 -3.23
C TYR A 131 6.89 16.61 -3.10
N PHE A 132 6.49 17.15 -1.95
CA PHE A 132 5.11 17.45 -1.65
C PHE A 132 4.81 18.94 -1.81
N VAL A 133 3.60 19.24 -2.26
CA VAL A 133 3.07 20.60 -2.41
C VAL A 133 1.66 20.64 -1.85
N ARG A 134 1.38 21.58 -0.95
CA ARG A 134 -0.01 21.85 -0.55
C ARG A 134 -0.68 22.73 -1.59
N VAL A 135 -1.83 22.29 -2.08
CA VAL A 135 -2.59 23.02 -3.10
C VAL A 135 -3.95 23.49 -2.55
N PRO A 136 -4.49 24.61 -3.06
CA PRO A 136 -5.82 25.09 -2.65
C PRO A 136 -6.93 24.08 -2.93
N GLU A 137 -8.00 24.14 -2.14
CA GLU A 137 -9.23 23.39 -2.39
C GLU A 137 -9.79 23.71 -3.79
N GLY A 138 -10.18 22.68 -4.53
CA GLY A 138 -10.58 22.80 -5.94
C GLY A 138 -9.50 22.43 -6.95
N THR A 139 -8.23 22.30 -6.54
CA THR A 139 -7.12 22.05 -7.49
C THR A 139 -7.17 20.66 -8.09
N ASN A 140 -7.48 19.65 -7.29
CA ASN A 140 -7.64 18.26 -7.71
C ASN A 140 -9.12 17.88 -7.91
N GLN A 141 -10.05 18.83 -7.77
CA GLN A 141 -11.49 18.60 -7.99
C GLN A 141 -11.82 18.48 -9.49
N GLY A 142 -12.65 17.49 -9.83
CA GLY A 142 -13.04 17.18 -11.22
C GLY A 142 -12.55 15.83 -11.74
N LYS A 143 -11.73 15.09 -10.98
CA LYS A 143 -11.31 13.71 -11.31
C LYS A 143 -12.05 12.61 -10.53
N PHE A 144 -12.79 12.97 -9.48
CA PHE A 144 -13.56 12.05 -8.62
C PHE A 144 -14.86 12.71 -8.17
N GLU A 145 -15.97 11.98 -8.22
CA GLU A 145 -17.18 12.33 -7.47
C GLU A 145 -17.10 11.67 -6.10
N ILE A 146 -16.92 12.48 -5.04
CA ILE A 146 -17.09 12.00 -3.67
C ILE A 146 -18.59 11.74 -3.49
N GLN A 147 -18.99 10.48 -3.53
CA GLN A 147 -20.34 10.13 -3.07
C GLN A 147 -20.38 10.38 -1.58
N GLU A 148 -21.11 11.40 -1.14
CA GLU A 148 -21.42 11.58 0.27
C GLU A 148 -22.00 10.26 0.79
N PRO A 149 -21.56 9.77 1.97
CA PRO A 149 -22.14 8.58 2.55
C PRO A 149 -23.64 8.82 2.69
N LYS A 150 -24.45 8.07 1.94
CA LYS A 150 -25.90 8.10 2.15
C LYS A 150 -26.13 7.66 3.59
N ASP A 151 -26.80 8.50 4.38
CA ASP A 151 -27.34 8.10 5.69
C ASP A 151 -28.34 6.96 5.44
N ILE A 152 -27.84 5.72 5.46
CA ILE A 152 -28.70 4.54 5.45
C ILE A 152 -29.17 4.39 6.90
N ASP A 153 -30.29 5.04 7.24
CA ASP A 153 -31.02 4.68 8.45
C ASP A 153 -31.49 3.23 8.29
N ILE A 154 -30.83 2.30 8.98
CA ILE A 154 -31.10 0.86 8.91
C ILE A 154 -32.57 0.57 9.25
N ARG A 155 -33.28 1.48 9.93
CA ARG A 155 -34.71 1.37 10.26
C ARG A 155 -35.65 1.95 9.20
N ASP A 156 -35.13 2.82 8.34
CA ASP A 156 -35.83 3.39 7.18
C ASP A 156 -35.42 2.68 5.88
N SER A 157 -34.71 1.55 5.99
CA SER A 157 -34.65 0.54 4.93
C SER A 157 -36.02 -0.15 4.77
N GLY A 158 -36.98 0.63 4.29
CA GLY A 158 -38.11 0.10 3.54
C GLY A 158 -37.59 -0.78 2.39
N PRO A 159 -38.44 -1.65 1.82
CA PRO A 159 -38.03 -2.47 0.68
C PRO A 159 -37.40 -1.57 -0.39
N LEU A 160 -36.21 -1.96 -0.89
CA LEU A 160 -35.42 -1.22 -1.87
C LEU A 160 -36.32 -0.53 -2.91
N ASP A 161 -36.42 0.80 -2.86
CA ASP A 161 -37.08 1.58 -3.91
C ASP A 161 -36.11 1.72 -5.08
N LEU A 162 -36.24 0.83 -6.07
CA LEU A 162 -35.42 0.78 -7.28
C LEU A 162 -35.97 1.67 -8.40
N GLY A 163 -36.95 2.54 -8.10
CA GLY A 163 -37.65 3.34 -9.10
C GLY A 163 -38.55 2.49 -10.02
N PRO A 164 -39.37 3.13 -10.86
CA PRO A 164 -40.39 2.47 -11.67
C PRO A 164 -39.84 1.48 -12.71
N ASP A 165 -38.55 1.55 -13.07
CA ASP A 165 -37.91 0.62 -14.00
C ASP A 165 -37.16 -0.52 -13.28
N GLY A 166 -37.01 -0.43 -11.95
CA GLY A 166 -36.21 -1.37 -11.17
C GLY A 166 -36.98 -2.59 -10.65
N GLU A 167 -38.30 -2.49 -10.47
CA GLU A 167 -39.15 -3.66 -10.24
C GLU A 167 -39.24 -4.54 -11.50
N ASP A 168 -39.34 -3.93 -12.69
CA ASP A 168 -39.36 -4.66 -13.95
C ASP A 168 -38.02 -5.38 -14.23
N ALA A 169 -36.89 -4.73 -13.94
CA ALA A 169 -35.57 -5.35 -14.05
C ALA A 169 -35.37 -6.52 -13.06
N LYS A 170 -35.82 -6.37 -11.80
CA LYS A 170 -35.79 -7.48 -10.83
C LYS A 170 -36.70 -8.62 -11.22
N MET A 171 -37.88 -8.32 -11.76
CA MET A 171 -38.82 -9.33 -12.22
C MET A 171 -38.32 -10.07 -13.45
N ALA A 172 -37.62 -9.40 -14.37
CA ALA A 172 -36.97 -10.01 -15.52
C ALA A 172 -35.82 -10.95 -15.08
N LEU A 173 -34.93 -10.47 -14.22
CA LEU A 173 -33.83 -11.28 -13.66
C LEU A 173 -34.35 -12.46 -12.82
N PHE A 174 -35.45 -12.28 -12.08
CA PHE A 174 -36.07 -13.36 -11.33
C PHE A 174 -36.76 -14.39 -12.22
N ALA A 175 -37.32 -13.98 -13.37
CA ALA A 175 -37.86 -14.90 -14.36
C ALA A 175 -36.73 -15.74 -15.00
N GLU A 176 -35.60 -15.11 -15.32
CA GLU A 176 -34.40 -15.81 -15.84
C GLU A 176 -33.82 -16.79 -14.81
N TYR A 177 -33.81 -16.43 -13.53
CA TYR A 177 -33.45 -17.34 -12.43
C TYR A 177 -34.33 -18.58 -12.38
N LEU A 178 -35.65 -18.39 -12.43
CA LEU A 178 -36.61 -19.50 -12.40
C LEU A 178 -36.49 -20.40 -13.63
N GLU A 179 -36.24 -19.83 -14.82
CA GLU A 179 -35.95 -20.63 -16.02
C GLU A 179 -34.63 -21.39 -15.91
N ALA A 180 -33.59 -20.81 -15.31
CA ALA A 180 -32.31 -21.47 -15.08
C ALA A 180 -32.42 -22.60 -14.03
N GLU A 181 -33.23 -22.41 -12.99
CA GLU A 181 -33.54 -23.44 -11.98
C GLU A 181 -34.39 -24.57 -12.58
N GLU A 182 -35.42 -24.25 -13.37
CA GLU A 182 -36.30 -25.24 -14.02
C GLU A 182 -35.58 -26.08 -15.08
N GLN A 183 -34.55 -25.52 -15.73
CA GLN A 183 -33.68 -26.24 -16.67
C GLN A 183 -32.52 -27.00 -16.00
N GLU A 184 -32.48 -27.06 -14.66
CA GLU A 184 -31.38 -27.64 -13.87
C GLU A 184 -30.00 -27.03 -14.19
N LYS A 185 -29.95 -25.79 -14.68
CA LYS A 185 -28.70 -25.09 -15.07
C LYS A 185 -28.08 -24.31 -13.92
N PHE A 186 -28.85 -23.98 -12.88
CA PHE A 186 -28.38 -23.26 -11.71
C PHE A 186 -28.99 -23.84 -10.43
N GLU A 187 -28.15 -24.10 -9.41
CA GLU A 187 -28.58 -24.59 -8.09
C GLU A 187 -28.08 -23.60 -7.02
N GLY A 188 -29.00 -22.83 -6.42
CA GLY A 188 -28.66 -21.77 -5.47
C GLY A 188 -29.81 -20.80 -5.24
N SER A 189 -29.65 -19.84 -4.34
CA SER A 189 -30.65 -18.80 -4.12
C SER A 189 -30.63 -17.76 -5.24
N PHE A 190 -31.71 -16.99 -5.41
CA PHE A 190 -31.73 -15.87 -6.36
C PHE A 190 -30.59 -14.86 -6.13
N GLN A 191 -30.12 -14.72 -4.90
CA GLN A 191 -29.00 -13.85 -4.57
C GLN A 191 -27.66 -14.44 -5.04
N ASP A 192 -27.52 -15.77 -5.00
CA ASP A 192 -26.38 -16.47 -5.60
C ASP A 192 -26.43 -16.36 -7.13
N PHE A 193 -27.63 -16.37 -7.73
CA PHE A 193 -27.84 -16.19 -9.16
C PHE A 193 -27.46 -14.78 -9.65
N LEU A 194 -27.84 -13.73 -8.91
CA LEU A 194 -27.41 -12.36 -9.22
C LEU A 194 -25.90 -12.20 -9.14
N HIS A 195 -25.24 -12.87 -8.18
CA HIS A 195 -23.78 -12.91 -8.10
C HIS A 195 -23.12 -13.76 -9.18
N ALA A 196 -23.87 -14.68 -9.81
CA ALA A 196 -23.42 -15.48 -10.93
C ALA A 196 -23.52 -14.69 -12.24
N ILE A 197 -24.62 -13.97 -12.48
CA ILE A 197 -24.81 -13.13 -13.68
C ILE A 197 -23.79 -12.00 -13.75
N ASP A 198 -23.53 -11.31 -12.63
CA ASP A 198 -22.51 -10.24 -12.56
C ASP A 198 -21.09 -10.76 -12.87
N ARG A 199 -20.90 -12.08 -12.75
CA ARG A 199 -19.67 -12.75 -13.16
C ARG A 199 -19.76 -13.33 -14.55
N GLU A 200 -20.91 -13.78 -15.05
CA GLU A 200 -21.05 -14.30 -16.40
C GLU A 200 -20.80 -13.23 -17.46
N ASP A 201 -21.25 -11.99 -17.31
CA ASP A 201 -20.96 -10.94 -18.31
C ASP A 201 -19.46 -10.57 -18.36
N LEU A 202 -18.79 -10.47 -17.20
CA LEU A 202 -17.36 -10.18 -17.11
C LEU A 202 -16.51 -11.39 -17.49
N VAL A 203 -16.91 -12.61 -17.13
CA VAL A 203 -16.23 -13.86 -17.45
C VAL A 203 -16.45 -14.23 -18.91
N GLU A 204 -17.63 -14.04 -19.50
CA GLU A 204 -17.86 -14.23 -20.95
C GLU A 204 -17.03 -13.23 -21.77
N GLN A 205 -16.90 -11.98 -21.34
CA GLN A 205 -16.02 -11.00 -21.99
C GLN A 205 -14.53 -11.36 -21.84
N PHE A 206 -14.12 -11.87 -20.67
CA PHE A 206 -12.75 -12.33 -20.41
C PHE A 206 -12.41 -13.65 -21.12
N GLU A 207 -13.39 -14.54 -21.27
CA GLU A 207 -13.28 -15.82 -21.97
C GLU A 207 -13.34 -15.62 -23.50
N ALA A 208 -14.10 -14.64 -23.99
CA ALA A 208 -14.18 -14.27 -25.40
C ALA A 208 -12.92 -13.53 -25.90
N ASP A 209 -12.31 -12.70 -25.06
CA ASP A 209 -11.03 -12.05 -25.32
C ASP A 209 -10.18 -11.98 -24.05
N PRO A 210 -9.21 -12.91 -23.87
CA PRO A 210 -8.29 -12.89 -22.74
C PRO A 210 -7.46 -11.61 -22.61
N ASN A 211 -7.44 -10.77 -23.64
CA ASN A 211 -6.77 -9.47 -23.68
C ASN A 211 -7.77 -8.30 -23.63
N PHE A 212 -9.03 -8.52 -23.31
CA PHE A 212 -10.05 -7.47 -23.22
C PHE A 212 -9.62 -6.31 -22.32
N MET A 213 -9.15 -6.61 -21.12
CA MET A 213 -8.62 -5.61 -20.20
C MET A 213 -7.39 -4.90 -20.76
N LYS A 214 -6.53 -5.64 -21.48
CA LYS A 214 -5.34 -5.07 -22.16
C LYS A 214 -5.76 -4.05 -23.21
N LYS A 215 -6.75 -4.40 -24.04
CA LYS A 215 -7.23 -3.55 -25.14
C LYS A 215 -7.99 -2.34 -24.63
N ALA A 216 -8.87 -2.52 -23.65
CA ALA A 216 -9.56 -1.41 -22.99
C ALA A 216 -8.55 -0.45 -22.35
N TRP A 217 -7.47 -0.98 -21.76
CA TRP A 217 -6.37 -0.20 -21.23
C TRP A 217 -5.54 0.50 -22.31
N GLU A 218 -5.10 -0.21 -23.36
CA GLU A 218 -4.37 0.37 -24.49
C GLU A 218 -5.21 1.48 -25.16
N GLU A 219 -6.51 1.30 -25.25
CA GLU A 219 -7.44 2.30 -25.77
C GLU A 219 -7.57 3.51 -24.85
N GLN A 220 -7.72 3.31 -23.54
CA GLN A 220 -7.74 4.39 -22.54
C GLN A 220 -6.39 5.13 -22.45
N ALA A 221 -5.27 4.42 -22.51
CA ALA A 221 -3.92 4.98 -22.53
C ALA A 221 -3.65 5.77 -23.83
N ARG A 222 -4.15 5.27 -24.97
CA ARG A 222 -4.10 5.96 -26.27
C ARG A 222 -4.97 7.22 -26.29
N GLU A 223 -6.09 7.21 -25.58
CA GLU A 223 -6.96 8.39 -25.43
C GLU A 223 -6.38 9.45 -24.48
N GLN A 224 -5.71 9.05 -23.41
CA GLN A 224 -5.19 9.98 -22.39
C GLN A 224 -3.77 10.49 -22.67
N GLY A 225 -2.95 9.75 -23.42
CA GLY A 225 -1.61 10.17 -23.83
C GLY A 225 -0.61 10.34 -22.68
N VAL A 226 0.59 10.82 -23.02
CA VAL A 226 1.64 11.15 -22.04
C VAL A 226 1.40 12.56 -21.50
N GLU A 227 1.28 12.72 -20.19
CA GLU A 227 1.05 14.02 -19.55
C GLU A 227 2.29 14.92 -19.68
N ALA A 228 2.08 16.19 -20.05
CA ALA A 228 3.15 17.17 -20.07
C ALA A 228 3.61 17.48 -18.63
N ILE A 229 4.92 17.50 -18.40
CA ILE A 229 5.47 17.83 -17.07
C ILE A 229 5.29 19.32 -16.81
N GLN A 230 4.73 19.64 -15.65
CA GLN A 230 4.65 21.01 -15.17
C GLN A 230 5.97 21.33 -14.44
N PRO A 231 6.82 22.22 -14.99
CA PRO A 231 8.07 22.56 -14.33
C PRO A 231 7.80 23.20 -12.97
N ARG A 232 8.65 22.89 -12.00
CA ARG A 232 8.56 23.47 -10.66
C ARG A 232 8.67 25.00 -10.70
N GLY A 233 7.76 25.68 -9.99
CA GLY A 233 7.83 27.13 -9.83
C GLY A 233 9.02 27.55 -8.96
N SER A 234 9.76 28.59 -9.33
CA SER A 234 10.94 29.05 -8.58
C SER A 234 10.65 29.46 -7.14
N ASP A 235 9.45 30.00 -6.89
CA ASP A 235 9.00 30.49 -5.57
C ASP A 235 7.97 29.54 -4.92
N GLU A 236 7.81 28.34 -5.47
CA GLU A 236 6.86 27.37 -4.94
C GLU A 236 7.36 26.77 -3.63
N GLU A 237 6.52 26.84 -2.60
CA GLU A 237 6.78 26.21 -1.32
C GLU A 237 6.58 24.70 -1.45
N VAL A 238 7.67 23.94 -1.28
CA VAL A 238 7.66 22.48 -1.38
C VAL A 238 8.31 21.87 -0.15
N VAL A 239 7.85 20.68 0.20
CA VAL A 239 8.47 19.82 1.22
C VAL A 239 9.11 18.64 0.50
N PRO A 240 10.46 18.59 0.37
CA PRO A 240 11.13 17.44 -0.24
C PRO A 240 10.85 16.16 0.55
N ALA A 241 10.66 15.03 -0.13
CA ALA A 241 10.58 13.71 0.50
C ALA A 241 11.98 13.21 0.87
N HIS A 242 12.61 13.91 1.82
CA HIS A 242 13.99 13.72 2.23
C HIS A 242 14.11 13.76 3.76
N ILE A 243 15.13 13.09 4.32
CA ILE A 243 15.33 13.01 5.77
C ILE A 243 15.52 14.38 6.43
N SER A 244 16.00 15.39 5.68
CA SER A 244 16.11 16.77 6.16
C SER A 244 14.76 17.44 6.43
N SER A 245 13.70 16.96 5.80
CA SER A 245 12.33 17.45 6.00
C SER A 245 11.65 16.80 7.20
N VAL A 246 12.27 15.79 7.82
CA VAL A 246 11.74 15.15 9.03
C VAL A 246 12.10 16.00 10.26
N PRO A 247 11.12 16.45 11.06
CA PRO A 247 11.37 17.23 12.27
C PRO A 247 12.33 16.55 13.25
N THR A 248 13.02 17.33 14.07
CA THR A 248 14.01 16.81 15.03
C THR A 248 13.38 15.94 16.12
N SER A 249 12.14 16.24 16.51
CA SER A 249 11.35 15.46 17.48
C SER A 249 10.13 14.85 16.78
N PRO A 250 10.30 13.81 15.94
CA PRO A 250 9.17 13.15 15.31
C PRO A 250 8.30 12.50 16.39
N GLN A 251 6.97 12.55 16.22
CA GLN A 251 6.09 11.79 17.10
C GLN A 251 6.18 10.31 16.73
N ALA A 252 6.22 9.42 17.72
CA ALA A 252 6.46 7.98 17.52
C ALA A 252 5.34 7.21 16.78
N VAL A 253 4.26 7.88 16.36
CA VAL A 253 3.02 7.24 15.86
C VAL A 253 2.94 7.23 14.33
N ALA A 254 3.50 8.23 13.66
CA ALA A 254 3.47 8.37 12.20
C ALA A 254 4.59 9.28 11.71
N LEU A 255 5.07 9.05 10.49
CA LEU A 255 5.99 9.96 9.80
C LEU A 255 5.32 11.33 9.62
N SER A 256 6.09 12.37 9.92
CA SER A 256 5.76 13.77 9.65
C SER A 256 6.86 14.42 8.83
N LEU A 257 6.50 15.16 7.79
CA LEU A 257 7.41 15.94 6.95
C LEU A 257 7.06 17.44 6.98
N GLY A 258 8.07 18.29 6.82
CA GLY A 258 7.96 19.75 6.81
C GLY A 258 7.90 20.32 8.22
N GLU A 259 6.76 20.15 8.88
CA GLU A 259 6.51 20.59 10.25
C GLU A 259 6.24 19.39 11.18
N GLU A 260 6.22 19.63 12.49
CA GLU A 260 5.80 18.64 13.48
C GLU A 260 4.32 18.29 13.29
N ALA A 261 3.93 17.03 13.49
CA ALA A 261 2.59 16.54 13.18
C ALA A 261 1.41 17.31 13.81
N GLY A 262 1.66 18.08 14.88
CA GLY A 262 0.65 18.95 15.49
C GLY A 262 0.37 20.25 14.72
N GLU A 263 1.30 20.67 13.86
CA GLU A 263 1.26 21.95 13.16
C GLU A 263 0.47 21.88 11.85
N PRO A 264 -0.06 23.01 11.34
CA PRO A 264 -0.90 23.04 10.13
C PRO A 264 -0.17 22.66 8.83
N GLY A 265 1.15 22.94 8.73
CA GLY A 265 1.93 22.66 7.53
C GLY A 265 2.39 21.21 7.41
N ALA A 266 2.33 20.43 8.49
CA ALA A 266 2.88 19.08 8.58
C ALA A 266 2.23 18.09 7.61
N ILE A 267 3.02 17.26 6.95
CA ILE A 267 2.52 16.19 6.08
C ILE A 267 2.67 14.86 6.81
N ILE A 268 1.55 14.21 7.10
CA ILE A 268 1.51 13.01 7.95
C ILE A 268 1.19 11.77 7.10
N GLY A 269 1.78 10.62 7.43
CA GLY A 269 1.33 9.32 6.89
C GLY A 269 1.84 9.00 5.48
N ALA A 270 3.02 9.52 5.10
CA ALA A 270 3.57 9.36 3.75
C ALA A 270 4.33 8.04 3.52
N GLU A 271 4.51 7.19 4.53
CA GLU A 271 5.41 6.02 4.50
C GLU A 271 5.05 5.05 3.36
N LEU A 272 3.77 4.67 3.25
CA LEU A 272 3.32 3.67 2.28
C LEU A 272 3.35 4.19 0.84
N LEU A 273 3.04 5.48 0.63
CA LEU A 273 3.19 6.11 -0.68
C LEU A 273 4.67 6.13 -1.07
N LEU A 274 5.56 6.57 -0.19
CA LEU A 274 6.99 6.65 -0.47
C LEU A 274 7.62 5.27 -0.72
N ALA A 275 7.21 4.25 0.05
CA ALA A 275 7.60 2.86 -0.20
C ALA A 275 7.19 2.40 -1.60
N THR A 276 5.95 2.71 -1.98
CA THR A 276 5.42 2.37 -3.31
C THR A 276 6.21 3.07 -4.42
N LEU A 277 6.41 4.39 -4.31
CA LEU A 277 7.13 5.15 -5.32
C LEU A 277 8.57 4.64 -5.48
N GLU A 278 9.27 4.34 -4.38
CA GLU A 278 10.62 3.78 -4.41
C GLU A 278 10.64 2.40 -5.07
N CYS A 279 9.81 1.46 -4.59
CA CYS A 279 9.83 0.08 -5.07
C CYS A 279 9.29 -0.09 -6.49
N CYS A 280 8.46 0.85 -6.96
CA CYS A 280 7.98 0.88 -8.33
C CYS A 280 8.88 1.69 -9.28
N GLY A 281 9.94 2.34 -8.81
CA GLY A 281 10.85 3.09 -9.68
C GLY A 281 10.35 4.48 -10.09
N VAL A 282 9.63 5.18 -9.22
CA VAL A 282 9.25 6.59 -9.42
C VAL A 282 10.24 7.48 -8.64
N ASP A 283 11.30 7.91 -9.33
CA ASP A 283 12.37 8.73 -8.72
C ASP A 283 11.99 10.20 -8.63
N ASN A 284 11.24 10.69 -9.62
CA ASN A 284 10.82 12.08 -9.72
C ASN A 284 9.30 12.15 -9.72
N ALA A 285 8.73 12.81 -8.71
CA ALA A 285 7.29 13.02 -8.62
C ALA A 285 6.94 14.28 -7.85
N ARG A 286 5.98 15.02 -8.39
CA ARG A 286 5.30 16.09 -7.69
C ARG A 286 4.05 15.53 -7.01
N ILE A 287 3.96 15.67 -5.69
CA ILE A 287 2.89 15.10 -4.88
C ILE A 287 2.04 16.24 -4.32
N GLU A 288 0.93 16.53 -4.97
CA GLU A 288 -0.01 17.58 -4.54
C GLU A 288 -0.95 17.03 -3.47
N ILE A 289 -1.08 17.76 -2.36
CA ILE A 289 -2.00 17.45 -1.26
C ILE A 289 -3.04 18.57 -1.18
N GLU A 290 -4.30 18.18 -1.30
CA GLU A 290 -5.47 19.04 -1.10
C GLU A 290 -6.25 18.59 0.14
N GLY A 291 -6.77 19.54 0.91
CA GLY A 291 -7.61 19.27 2.08
C GLY A 291 -6.78 19.03 3.34
N GLY A 292 -7.02 17.89 3.99
CA GLY A 292 -6.40 17.52 5.26
C GLY A 292 -4.87 17.46 5.23
N ARG A 293 -4.29 17.34 6.42
CA ARG A 293 -2.82 17.32 6.57
C ARG A 293 -2.16 15.94 6.53
N GLU A 294 -2.97 14.90 6.49
CA GLU A 294 -2.52 13.52 6.46
C GLU A 294 -2.91 12.88 5.13
N LEU A 295 -2.03 12.07 4.56
CA LEU A 295 -2.35 11.29 3.38
C LEU A 295 -3.46 10.27 3.70
N PRO A 296 -4.32 9.93 2.72
CA PRO A 296 -5.42 9.02 2.97
C PRO A 296 -4.91 7.63 3.33
N VAL A 297 -5.52 7.02 4.36
CA VAL A 297 -5.17 5.67 4.83
C VAL A 297 -5.52 4.59 3.81
N LEU A 298 -6.46 4.88 2.91
CA LEU A 298 -7.04 3.94 1.94
C LEU A 298 -7.59 2.70 2.66
N ASP A 299 -7.04 1.51 2.37
CA ASP A 299 -7.37 0.25 3.03
C ASP A 299 -6.38 -0.11 4.15
N GLY A 300 -5.49 0.82 4.53
CA GLY A 300 -4.41 0.62 5.49
C GLY A 300 -3.16 -0.07 4.94
N SER A 301 -3.11 -0.34 3.64
CA SER A 301 -1.98 -0.94 2.93
C SER A 301 -1.47 -0.02 1.81
N ALA A 302 -0.37 -0.42 1.17
CA ALA A 302 0.21 0.27 0.04
C ALA A 302 -0.41 -0.13 -1.31
N LEU A 303 -1.32 -1.11 -1.34
CA LEU A 303 -1.82 -1.72 -2.57
C LEU A 303 -2.52 -0.71 -3.49
N GLY A 304 -3.36 0.17 -2.94
CA GLY A 304 -4.04 1.20 -3.72
C GLY A 304 -3.05 2.11 -4.46
N TRP A 305 -1.99 2.55 -3.77
CA TRP A 305 -0.91 3.31 -4.39
C TRP A 305 -0.19 2.52 -5.50
N ALA A 306 0.14 1.25 -5.23
CA ALA A 306 0.88 0.42 -6.18
C ALA A 306 0.09 0.13 -7.46
N MET A 307 -1.22 -0.06 -7.33
CA MET A 307 -2.12 -0.21 -8.48
C MET A 307 -2.13 1.06 -9.33
N GLU A 308 -2.30 2.23 -8.70
CA GLU A 308 -2.34 3.48 -9.45
C GLU A 308 -1.02 3.80 -10.14
N VAL A 309 0.14 3.50 -9.53
CA VAL A 309 1.44 3.65 -10.19
C VAL A 309 1.56 2.71 -11.40
N GLN A 310 1.11 1.46 -11.28
CA GLN A 310 1.10 0.51 -12.40
C GLN A 310 0.21 1.00 -13.54
N PHE A 311 -1.00 1.49 -13.23
CA PHE A 311 -1.89 2.03 -14.25
C PHE A 311 -1.31 3.31 -14.87
N ALA A 312 -0.79 4.23 -14.07
CA ALA A 312 -0.17 5.47 -14.52
C ALA A 312 1.04 5.25 -15.44
N GLY A 313 1.74 4.11 -15.30
CA GLY A 313 2.89 3.77 -16.11
C GLY A 313 4.13 4.62 -15.81
N LEU A 314 5.29 4.15 -16.24
CA LEU A 314 6.57 4.83 -16.09
C LEU A 314 7.15 5.30 -17.43
N ARG A 315 7.92 6.38 -17.37
CA ARG A 315 8.80 6.82 -18.46
C ARG A 315 10.10 7.37 -17.89
N LEU A 316 11.09 7.55 -18.75
CA LEU A 316 12.28 8.32 -18.41
C LEU A 316 11.91 9.75 -18.04
N ALA A 317 12.51 10.25 -16.97
CA ALA A 317 12.32 11.63 -16.55
C ALA A 317 13.10 12.56 -17.49
N PRO A 318 12.43 13.52 -18.16
CA PRO A 318 13.10 14.50 -19.01
C PRO A 318 13.83 15.54 -18.16
N GLU A 319 14.94 16.07 -18.65
CA GLU A 319 15.60 17.21 -18.02
C GLU A 319 14.73 18.48 -18.15
N ALA A 320 14.73 19.35 -17.13
CA ALA A 320 13.96 20.60 -17.18
C ALA A 320 14.33 21.51 -18.36
N SER A 321 15.59 21.46 -18.81
CA SER A 321 16.09 22.17 -19.99
C SER A 321 15.39 21.76 -21.30
N SER A 322 14.87 20.53 -21.36
CA SER A 322 14.20 19.98 -22.55
C SER A 322 12.75 20.42 -22.73
N LEU A 323 12.08 20.92 -21.67
CA LEU A 323 10.65 21.29 -21.71
C LEU A 323 10.33 22.55 -22.53
N GLY A 324 11.34 23.37 -22.85
CA GLY A 324 11.18 24.66 -23.54
C GLY A 324 11.39 24.62 -25.06
N GLN A 325 11.75 23.46 -25.63
CA GLN A 325 11.80 23.29 -27.08
C GLN A 325 10.40 22.89 -27.54
N GLU A 326 9.60 23.88 -27.97
CA GLU A 326 8.37 23.60 -28.71
C GLU A 326 8.71 22.67 -29.88
N GLN A 327 8.33 21.41 -29.73
CA GLN A 327 8.40 20.40 -30.78
C GLN A 327 7.43 20.79 -31.89
N GLU A 328 7.90 21.62 -32.83
CA GLU A 328 7.67 21.28 -34.22
C GLU A 328 8.20 19.85 -34.38
N ALA A 329 7.27 18.93 -34.58
CA ALA A 329 7.53 17.52 -34.76
C ALA A 329 8.43 17.28 -35.98
N SER A 330 9.74 17.39 -35.79
CA SER A 330 10.73 16.65 -36.57
C SER A 330 11.31 15.60 -35.65
N ALA A 331 11.04 14.34 -36.01
CA ALA A 331 11.53 13.15 -35.35
C ALA A 331 13.06 13.19 -35.13
N GLU A 332 13.52 12.51 -34.07
CA GLU A 332 14.90 12.02 -33.88
C GLU A 332 15.94 12.89 -33.13
N GLU A 333 15.57 13.70 -32.12
CA GLU A 333 16.55 13.96 -31.05
C GLU A 333 16.28 13.00 -29.87
N PRO A 334 17.08 11.94 -29.70
CA PRO A 334 16.90 11.01 -28.58
C PRO A 334 17.15 11.76 -27.27
N MET A 335 16.18 11.73 -26.35
CA MET A 335 16.39 12.20 -24.98
C MET A 335 17.60 11.48 -24.40
N THR A 336 18.58 12.23 -23.91
CA THR A 336 19.70 11.68 -23.14
C THR A 336 19.18 11.24 -21.77
N PRO A 337 19.13 9.94 -21.45
CA PRO A 337 18.63 9.48 -20.17
C PRO A 337 19.57 9.96 -19.05
N VAL A 338 19.01 10.47 -17.95
CA VAL A 338 19.79 10.86 -16.77
C VAL A 338 20.04 9.62 -15.92
N GLU A 339 21.29 9.39 -15.52
CA GLU A 339 21.64 8.24 -14.68
C GLU A 339 20.98 8.30 -13.31
N ARG A 340 20.55 7.12 -12.83
CA ARG A 340 20.04 6.91 -11.48
C ARG A 340 21.13 6.24 -10.65
N LEU A 341 21.51 6.89 -9.55
CA LEU A 341 22.52 6.39 -8.63
C LEU A 341 21.87 5.73 -7.42
N VAL A 342 22.64 4.89 -6.74
CA VAL A 342 22.29 4.27 -5.45
C VAL A 342 23.47 4.38 -4.49
N ALA A 343 23.19 4.61 -3.21
CA ALA A 343 24.17 4.52 -2.16
C ALA A 343 24.67 3.08 -1.96
N SER A 344 25.98 2.86 -1.96
CA SER A 344 26.65 1.59 -1.69
C SER A 344 27.62 1.73 -0.50
N PRO A 345 27.10 1.76 0.74
CA PRO A 345 27.93 1.91 1.92
C PRO A 345 28.91 0.74 2.07
N GLN A 346 30.17 1.04 2.34
CA GLN A 346 31.24 0.04 2.49
C GLN A 346 31.45 -0.42 3.94
N GLU A 347 30.80 0.23 4.90
CA GLU A 347 30.93 -0.06 6.33
C GLU A 347 29.62 -0.58 6.93
N VAL A 348 29.74 -1.38 7.99
CA VAL A 348 28.60 -1.77 8.82
C VAL A 348 28.11 -0.55 9.60
N ILE A 349 26.82 -0.25 9.48
CA ILE A 349 26.17 0.86 10.20
C ILE A 349 25.13 0.25 11.13
N THR A 350 25.27 0.45 12.43
CA THR A 350 24.33 -0.09 13.43
C THR A 350 23.85 1.01 14.36
N VAL A 351 22.54 1.15 14.51
CA VAL A 351 21.91 1.92 15.59
C VAL A 351 21.13 0.99 16.50
N ARG A 352 21.13 1.29 17.79
CA ARG A 352 20.46 0.48 18.82
C ARG A 352 19.76 1.37 19.83
N GLU A 353 18.63 0.89 20.31
CA GLU A 353 17.87 1.53 21.38
C GLU A 353 17.11 0.47 22.17
N ALA A 354 17.27 0.48 23.49
CA ALA A 354 16.76 -0.58 24.37
C ALA A 354 17.13 -1.99 23.84
N ASP A 355 16.13 -2.82 23.51
CA ASP A 355 16.29 -4.15 22.94
C ASP A 355 16.04 -4.21 21.42
N GLY A 356 15.81 -3.07 20.78
CA GLY A 356 15.70 -2.91 19.34
C GLY A 356 17.00 -2.50 18.65
N PHE A 357 17.15 -2.86 17.38
CA PHE A 357 18.28 -2.45 16.54
C PHE A 357 17.90 -2.35 15.06
N ILE A 358 18.69 -1.58 14.33
CA ILE A 358 18.77 -1.61 12.86
C ILE A 358 20.24 -1.63 12.48
N THR A 359 20.60 -2.52 11.56
CA THR A 359 21.95 -2.61 11.03
C THR A 359 21.93 -2.72 9.51
N LEU A 360 22.84 -2.01 8.84
CA LEU A 360 23.21 -2.28 7.46
C LEU A 360 24.51 -3.06 7.45
N VAL A 361 24.53 -4.14 6.68
CA VAL A 361 25.72 -4.91 6.36
C VAL A 361 25.99 -4.74 4.86
N PRO A 362 27.19 -4.30 4.44
CA PRO A 362 27.54 -4.20 3.03
C PRO A 362 27.39 -5.56 2.33
N GLU A 363 26.64 -5.57 1.24
CA GLU A 363 26.32 -6.73 0.38
C GLU A 363 25.97 -6.18 -1.01
N ASP A 364 26.18 -6.96 -2.08
CA ASP A 364 25.92 -6.54 -3.46
C ASP A 364 24.44 -6.62 -3.88
N THR A 365 23.50 -6.65 -2.92
CA THR A 365 22.05 -6.79 -3.13
C THR A 365 21.30 -5.69 -2.39
N MET A 366 20.03 -5.42 -2.75
CA MET A 366 19.16 -4.52 -1.99
C MET A 366 18.23 -5.34 -1.08
N ARG A 367 18.77 -5.91 -0.01
CA ARG A 367 18.05 -6.84 0.87
C ARG A 367 17.59 -6.16 2.15
N GLN A 368 16.36 -6.44 2.57
CA GLN A 368 15.83 -6.01 3.85
C GLN A 368 15.33 -7.22 4.65
N THR A 369 15.56 -7.21 5.95
CA THR A 369 15.02 -8.20 6.89
C THR A 369 14.44 -7.50 8.10
N VAL A 370 13.17 -7.81 8.39
CA VAL A 370 12.45 -7.24 9.52
C VAL A 370 12.09 -8.34 10.50
N GLY A 371 12.37 -8.09 11.77
CA GLY A 371 11.97 -8.94 12.88
C GLY A 371 11.08 -8.21 13.88
N LEU A 372 9.98 -8.86 14.25
CA LEU A 372 9.01 -8.41 15.25
C LEU A 372 8.96 -9.38 16.44
N ASP A 373 8.67 -8.85 17.63
CA ASP A 373 8.36 -9.65 18.82
C ASP A 373 7.25 -9.01 19.62
N CYS A 374 6.02 -9.39 19.28
CA CYS A 374 4.79 -8.98 19.94
C CYS A 374 4.27 -10.12 20.84
N ALA A 375 5.04 -11.17 21.11
CA ALA A 375 4.52 -12.39 21.75
C ALA A 375 4.01 -12.16 23.19
N ALA A 376 4.47 -11.11 23.87
CA ALA A 376 4.04 -10.77 25.22
C ALA A 376 2.73 -9.98 25.26
N SER A 377 2.52 -9.08 24.30
CA SER A 377 1.39 -8.14 24.20
C SER A 377 0.28 -8.66 23.27
N ALA A 378 0.66 -9.22 22.13
CA ALA A 378 -0.20 -9.79 21.10
C ALA A 378 0.29 -11.19 20.66
N PRO A 379 0.06 -12.25 21.45
CA PRO A 379 0.40 -13.62 21.08
C PRO A 379 -0.06 -14.08 19.69
N VAL A 380 -1.17 -13.51 19.17
CA VAL A 380 -1.65 -13.78 17.80
C VAL A 380 -0.67 -13.31 16.71
N ILE A 381 0.02 -12.20 16.94
CA ILE A 381 1.09 -11.70 16.07
C ILE A 381 2.35 -12.53 16.31
N GLY A 382 2.68 -12.74 17.59
CA GLY A 382 3.78 -13.58 18.01
C GLY A 382 5.15 -13.00 17.64
N LYS A 383 6.06 -13.86 17.19
CA LYS A 383 7.40 -13.49 16.71
C LYS A 383 7.48 -13.77 15.22
N GLN A 384 7.87 -12.77 14.46
CA GLN A 384 7.87 -12.84 13.01
C GLN A 384 9.20 -12.36 12.47
N TRP A 385 9.67 -12.99 11.40
CA TRP A 385 10.83 -12.56 10.63
C TRP A 385 10.49 -12.71 9.15
N LEU A 386 10.79 -11.68 8.37
CA LEU A 386 10.65 -11.68 6.92
C LEU A 386 11.90 -11.09 6.30
N SER A 387 12.39 -11.71 5.23
CA SER A 387 13.42 -11.15 4.36
C SER A 387 12.83 -10.93 2.97
N TRP A 388 13.17 -9.81 2.34
CA TRP A 388 12.78 -9.46 0.98
C TRP A 388 13.94 -8.74 0.28
N CYS A 389 14.14 -8.99 -1.01
CA CYS A 389 15.18 -8.40 -1.84
C CYS A 389 14.58 -7.85 -3.13
N MET A 390 14.79 -6.55 -3.39
CA MET A 390 14.05 -5.79 -4.41
C MET A 390 14.07 -6.37 -5.83
N PHE A 391 15.18 -7.01 -6.21
CA PHE A 391 15.38 -7.55 -7.56
C PHE A 391 15.39 -9.08 -7.62
N GLU A 392 15.39 -9.78 -6.49
CA GLU A 392 15.46 -11.25 -6.44
C GLU A 392 14.13 -11.88 -6.02
N ASP A 393 13.33 -11.18 -5.20
CA ASP A 393 12.05 -11.67 -4.70
C ASP A 393 10.87 -11.13 -5.54
N PRO A 394 9.66 -11.71 -5.39
CA PRO A 394 8.48 -11.20 -6.06
C PRO A 394 8.28 -9.70 -5.79
N HIS A 395 7.88 -8.99 -6.84
CA HIS A 395 7.76 -7.54 -6.83
C HIS A 395 6.94 -7.04 -5.62
N PHE A 396 7.32 -5.88 -5.07
CA PHE A 396 6.70 -5.23 -3.91
C PHE A 396 5.16 -5.29 -3.92
N ARG A 397 4.54 -5.00 -5.07
CA ARG A 397 3.08 -5.06 -5.27
C ARG A 397 2.47 -6.41 -4.88
N MET A 398 3.14 -7.51 -5.20
CA MET A 398 2.65 -8.88 -4.99
C MET A 398 2.89 -9.35 -3.57
N ASP A 399 4.07 -9.09 -3.03
CA ASP A 399 4.51 -9.71 -1.78
C ASP A 399 4.26 -8.83 -0.54
N LEU A 400 4.32 -7.50 -0.69
CA LEU A 400 4.33 -6.58 0.45
C LEU A 400 3.15 -5.60 0.44
N ALA A 401 2.79 -5.04 -0.72
CA ALA A 401 1.94 -3.85 -0.80
C ALA A 401 0.55 -4.04 -0.17
N SER A 402 -0.01 -5.26 -0.19
CA SER A 402 -1.34 -5.53 0.38
C SER A 402 -1.36 -5.73 1.90
N ALA A 403 -0.20 -5.67 2.58
CA ALA A 403 -0.10 -5.84 4.02
C ALA A 403 -0.57 -4.59 4.77
N ARG A 404 -1.62 -4.76 5.59
CA ARG A 404 -2.19 -3.64 6.35
C ARG A 404 -1.48 -3.37 7.65
N ARG A 405 -1.66 -2.14 8.12
CA ARG A 405 -1.25 -1.71 9.44
C ARG A 405 -1.81 -2.61 10.52
N TYR A 406 -1.07 -2.72 11.62
CA TYR A 406 -1.49 -3.49 12.79
C TYR A 406 -1.32 -2.69 14.09
N MET A 407 -2.01 -3.15 15.13
CA MET A 407 -1.87 -2.70 16.52
C MET A 407 -1.83 -3.93 17.43
N GLU A 408 -1.08 -3.86 18.53
CA GLU A 408 -0.92 -5.02 19.41
C GLU A 408 -2.17 -5.27 20.27
N SER A 409 -2.93 -4.23 20.60
CA SER A 409 -4.11 -4.35 21.47
C SER A 409 -5.17 -3.26 21.24
N PRO A 410 -6.46 -3.50 21.58
CA PRO A 410 -7.47 -2.45 21.57
C PRO A 410 -7.19 -1.36 22.61
N GLU A 411 -6.55 -1.69 23.73
CA GLU A 411 -6.15 -0.72 24.75
C GLU A 411 -5.16 0.32 24.18
N GLU A 412 -4.24 -0.11 23.33
CA GLU A 412 -3.32 0.77 22.61
C GLU A 412 -4.06 1.67 21.62
N VAL A 413 -5.02 1.13 20.85
CA VAL A 413 -5.91 1.93 19.99
C VAL A 413 -6.63 3.00 20.80
N LEU A 414 -7.25 2.63 21.93
CA LEU A 414 -7.98 3.56 22.79
C LEU A 414 -7.06 4.61 23.41
N ALA A 415 -5.82 4.23 23.78
CA ALA A 415 -4.82 5.15 24.29
C ALA A 415 -4.45 6.20 23.24
N LEU A 416 -4.10 5.77 22.03
CA LEU A 416 -3.81 6.66 20.90
C LEU A 416 -5.01 7.55 20.58
N HIS A 417 -6.21 6.98 20.53
CA HIS A 417 -7.46 7.74 20.34
C HIS A 417 -7.66 8.82 21.40
N SER A 418 -7.36 8.54 22.67
CA SER A 418 -7.47 9.52 23.75
C SER A 418 -6.43 10.65 23.64
N MET A 419 -5.33 10.42 22.92
CA MET A 419 -4.26 11.39 22.65
C MET A 419 -4.47 12.17 21.34
N GLY A 420 -5.58 11.93 20.63
CA GLY A 420 -5.88 12.58 19.35
C GLY A 420 -5.28 11.89 18.13
N TRP A 421 -4.80 10.65 18.27
CA TRP A 421 -4.30 9.80 17.20
C TRP A 421 -5.34 8.76 16.80
N VAL A 422 -5.24 8.17 15.60
CA VAL A 422 -6.17 7.12 15.12
C VAL A 422 -7.65 7.58 15.16
N GLN A 423 -7.92 8.86 14.90
CA GLN A 423 -9.28 9.40 14.91
C GLN A 423 -10.14 8.89 13.75
N GLY A 424 -9.51 8.43 12.65
CA GLY A 424 -10.19 7.84 11.49
C GLY A 424 -10.76 6.45 11.74
N GLY A 425 -10.48 5.85 12.91
CA GLY A 425 -10.92 4.52 13.28
C GLY A 425 -10.04 3.40 12.72
N THR A 426 -10.38 2.15 13.07
CA THR A 426 -9.60 0.96 12.70
C THR A 426 -10.32 0.04 11.71
N GLU A 427 -11.60 0.28 11.45
CA GLU A 427 -12.45 -0.62 10.67
C GLU A 427 -11.97 -0.68 9.21
N GLY A 428 -11.75 -1.89 8.69
CA GLY A 428 -11.28 -2.13 7.32
C GLY A 428 -9.80 -1.81 7.07
N VAL A 429 -9.18 -0.96 7.90
CA VAL A 429 -7.84 -0.39 7.63
C VAL A 429 -6.73 -0.93 8.53
N MET A 430 -7.06 -1.66 9.61
CA MET A 430 -6.04 -2.08 10.57
C MET A 430 -6.35 -3.44 11.19
N LEU A 431 -5.32 -4.28 11.33
CA LEU A 431 -5.36 -5.50 12.12
C LEU A 431 -5.12 -5.20 13.59
N VAL A 432 -6.05 -5.59 14.47
CA VAL A 432 -5.88 -5.36 15.91
C VAL A 432 -5.75 -6.70 16.63
N GLY A 433 -4.61 -6.91 17.31
CA GLY A 433 -4.41 -8.07 18.17
C GLY A 433 -5.33 -8.04 19.38
N PHE A 434 -5.77 -9.20 19.86
CA PHE A 434 -6.56 -9.35 21.09
C PHE A 434 -6.13 -10.63 21.80
N GLY A 435 -4.97 -10.59 22.44
CA GLY A 435 -4.34 -11.77 23.03
C GLY A 435 -3.97 -12.80 21.97
N GLU A 436 -4.57 -13.99 22.04
CA GLU A 436 -4.30 -15.12 21.13
C GLU A 436 -5.10 -15.09 19.82
N ARG A 437 -5.94 -14.06 19.60
CA ARG A 437 -6.76 -13.93 18.38
C ARG A 437 -6.72 -12.51 17.82
N TRP A 438 -7.10 -12.38 16.56
CA TRP A 438 -7.39 -11.09 15.95
C TRP A 438 -8.74 -10.58 16.45
N TYR A 439 -8.87 -9.26 16.60
CA TYR A 439 -10.15 -8.60 16.90
C TYR A 439 -11.16 -8.86 15.77
N ASP A 440 -10.71 -8.67 14.52
CA ASP A 440 -11.42 -9.12 13.32
C ASP A 440 -10.48 -9.96 12.45
N ALA A 441 -10.69 -11.27 12.45
CA ALA A 441 -9.90 -12.21 11.67
C ALA A 441 -10.29 -12.22 10.19
N THR A 442 -11.43 -11.65 9.80
CA THR A 442 -11.86 -11.61 8.39
C THR A 442 -11.05 -10.62 7.56
N LEU A 443 -10.38 -9.67 8.24
CA LEU A 443 -9.49 -8.74 7.59
C LEU A 443 -8.27 -9.48 7.05
N THR A 444 -7.52 -10.24 7.86
CA THR A 444 -6.18 -10.75 7.53
C THR A 444 -6.04 -11.34 6.11
N ARG A 445 -5.12 -10.77 5.32
CA ARG A 445 -4.70 -11.21 3.99
C ARG A 445 -3.53 -12.19 4.07
N PHE A 446 -2.56 -11.93 4.95
CA PHE A 446 -1.43 -12.83 5.18
C PHE A 446 -1.50 -13.39 6.60
N VAL A 447 -2.16 -14.54 6.72
CA VAL A 447 -2.51 -15.17 8.00
C VAL A 447 -1.32 -15.37 8.96
N ARG A 448 -0.09 -15.45 8.44
CA ARG A 448 1.11 -15.77 9.23
C ARG A 448 2.05 -14.60 9.50
N ASP A 449 2.06 -13.58 8.63
CA ASP A 449 3.15 -12.61 8.56
C ASP A 449 2.73 -11.22 8.03
N GLU A 450 1.42 -10.89 7.99
CA GLU A 450 0.95 -9.54 7.58
C GLU A 450 1.58 -8.40 8.40
N PRO A 451 1.71 -8.49 9.74
CA PRO A 451 2.35 -7.43 10.54
C PRO A 451 3.81 -7.15 10.13
N VAL A 452 4.63 -8.20 9.94
CA VAL A 452 6.03 -8.01 9.53
C VAL A 452 6.16 -7.53 8.09
N ARG A 453 5.24 -7.90 7.19
CA ARG A 453 5.16 -7.35 5.82
C ARG A 453 4.81 -5.87 5.81
N HIS A 454 3.86 -5.45 6.66
CA HIS A 454 3.54 -4.03 6.81
C HIS A 454 4.73 -3.24 7.37
N GLU A 455 5.42 -3.79 8.36
CA GLU A 455 6.60 -3.16 8.93
C GLU A 455 7.77 -3.09 7.91
N MET A 456 7.87 -4.06 7.00
CA MET A 456 8.75 -3.98 5.83
C MET A 456 8.38 -2.79 4.93
N CYS A 457 7.08 -2.59 4.62
CA CYS A 457 6.63 -1.44 3.84
C CYS A 457 7.01 -0.11 4.52
N ASN A 458 6.83 0.01 5.85
CA ASN A 458 7.24 1.19 6.59
C ASN A 458 8.75 1.43 6.49
N LEU A 459 9.57 0.39 6.69
CA LEU A 459 11.03 0.50 6.57
C LEU A 459 11.45 0.97 5.16
N LEU A 460 10.88 0.38 4.10
CA LEU A 460 11.16 0.76 2.71
C LEU A 460 10.82 2.23 2.46
N GLY A 461 9.66 2.68 2.94
CA GLY A 461 9.25 4.08 2.86
C GLY A 461 10.19 5.03 3.61
N LEU A 462 10.69 4.64 4.78
CA LEU A 462 11.62 5.46 5.54
C LEU A 462 13.04 5.46 4.94
N LEU A 463 13.52 4.33 4.43
CA LEU A 463 14.79 4.28 3.69
C LEU A 463 14.73 5.16 2.45
N SER A 464 13.58 5.23 1.76
CA SER A 464 13.39 6.10 0.60
C SER A 464 13.66 7.59 0.89
N LEU A 465 13.53 8.05 2.14
CA LEU A 465 13.87 9.42 2.56
C LEU A 465 15.39 9.70 2.49
N SER A 466 16.19 8.65 2.28
CA SER A 466 17.61 8.75 1.98
C SER A 466 17.90 8.94 0.48
N ALA A 467 16.88 9.10 -0.37
CA ALA A 467 17.09 9.45 -1.77
C ALA A 467 17.67 10.87 -1.91
N GLU A 468 18.72 11.01 -2.72
CA GLU A 468 19.05 12.30 -3.34
C GLU A 468 18.09 12.56 -4.52
N PRO A 469 17.95 13.81 -5.01
CA PRO A 469 16.98 14.12 -6.07
C PRO A 469 17.17 13.26 -7.33
N GLY A 470 16.18 12.41 -7.62
CA GLY A 470 16.20 11.51 -8.77
C GLY A 470 17.02 10.22 -8.60
N HIS A 471 17.49 9.92 -7.38
CA HIS A 471 18.31 8.75 -7.07
C HIS A 471 17.57 7.78 -6.14
N ALA A 472 18.05 6.53 -6.06
CA ALA A 472 17.48 5.54 -5.14
C ALA A 472 17.71 5.93 -3.68
N GLY A 473 16.69 5.73 -2.84
CA GLY A 473 16.80 5.91 -1.40
C GLY A 473 17.08 4.61 -0.65
N ILE A 474 16.79 3.43 -1.23
CA ILE A 474 17.16 2.16 -0.60
C ILE A 474 18.63 1.85 -0.95
N PRO A 475 19.53 1.70 0.03
CA PRO A 475 20.94 1.45 -0.23
C PRO A 475 21.20 0.02 -0.69
N VAL A 476 22.31 -0.17 -1.40
CA VAL A 476 22.92 -1.48 -1.62
C VAL A 476 23.47 -1.99 -0.28
N GLY A 477 23.16 -3.23 0.05
CA GLY A 477 23.46 -3.89 1.31
C GLY A 477 22.25 -4.59 1.92
N HIS A 478 22.52 -5.30 3.01
CA HIS A 478 21.51 -5.99 3.80
C HIS A 478 21.13 -5.15 5.03
N VAL A 479 19.94 -4.58 5.02
CA VAL A 479 19.37 -3.88 6.18
C VAL A 479 18.57 -4.86 7.03
N VAL A 480 18.98 -5.07 8.28
CA VAL A 480 18.30 -5.93 9.25
C VAL A 480 17.80 -5.09 10.42
N GLN A 481 16.49 -5.11 10.67
CA GLN A 481 15.91 -4.52 11.88
C GLN A 481 15.24 -5.56 12.76
N TYR A 482 15.25 -5.31 14.07
CA TYR A 482 14.50 -6.07 15.05
C TYR A 482 13.92 -5.12 16.09
N LYS A 483 12.60 -5.17 16.31
CA LYS A 483 11.88 -4.31 17.27
C LYS A 483 12.24 -2.82 17.15
N ALA A 484 12.44 -2.35 15.92
CA ALA A 484 12.78 -0.96 15.69
C ALA A 484 11.52 -0.10 15.67
N THR A 485 11.50 0.96 16.47
CA THR A 485 10.45 1.97 16.43
C THR A 485 10.69 2.93 15.26
N LEU A 486 9.66 3.72 14.90
CA LEU A 486 9.80 4.81 13.93
C LEU A 486 10.99 5.74 14.26
N GLU A 487 11.17 6.06 15.54
CA GLU A 487 12.28 6.89 16.02
C GLU A 487 13.65 6.25 15.72
N LEU A 488 13.77 4.93 15.96
CA LEU A 488 14.99 4.18 15.68
C LEU A 488 15.25 4.06 14.17
N GLN A 489 14.20 3.90 13.37
CA GLN A 489 14.27 3.91 11.90
C GLN A 489 14.74 5.26 11.36
N LEU A 490 14.15 6.36 11.81
CA LEU A 490 14.58 7.70 11.41
C LEU A 490 16.00 8.02 11.88
N LYS A 491 16.39 7.55 13.07
CA LYS A 491 17.77 7.66 13.57
C LYS A 491 18.74 6.87 12.68
N PHE A 492 18.36 5.68 12.23
CA PHE A 492 19.15 4.89 11.29
C PHE A 492 19.33 5.62 9.95
N VAL A 493 18.25 6.14 9.36
CA VAL A 493 18.31 6.87 8.07
C VAL A 493 19.21 8.11 8.18
N ARG A 494 19.15 8.84 9.31
CA ARG A 494 20.06 9.97 9.58
C ARG A 494 21.52 9.53 9.71
N GLU A 495 21.80 8.44 10.43
CA GLU A 495 23.15 7.90 10.58
C GLU A 495 23.70 7.38 9.24
N LEU A 496 22.87 6.71 8.44
CA LEU A 496 23.21 6.28 7.08
C LEU A 496 23.63 7.48 6.23
N LYS A 497 22.79 8.52 6.16
CA LYS A 497 23.10 9.74 5.41
C LYS A 497 24.35 10.46 5.90
N ALA A 498 24.58 10.51 7.21
CA ALA A 498 25.75 11.16 7.78
C ALA A 498 27.08 10.45 7.45
N ARG A 499 27.03 9.17 7.07
CA ARG A 499 28.21 8.37 6.68
C ARG A 499 28.45 8.30 5.19
N LEU A 500 27.46 8.62 4.37
CA LEU A 500 27.56 8.62 2.92
C LEU A 500 28.29 9.87 2.44
N SER A 501 29.15 9.68 1.45
CA SER A 501 29.81 10.70 0.64
C SER A 501 29.41 10.54 -0.82
N ASP A 502 29.72 11.55 -1.66
CA ASP A 502 29.41 11.49 -3.10
C ASP A 502 30.07 10.28 -3.80
N GLU A 503 31.20 9.78 -3.28
CA GLU A 503 31.91 8.61 -3.81
C GLU A 503 31.19 7.28 -3.52
N ASP A 504 30.28 7.26 -2.55
CA ASP A 504 29.50 6.07 -2.20
C ASP A 504 28.28 5.87 -3.11
N TYR A 505 27.96 6.84 -3.97
CA TYR A 505 26.86 6.73 -4.94
C TYR A 505 27.35 6.13 -6.25
N VAL A 506 26.81 4.97 -6.61
CA VAL A 506 27.19 4.21 -7.80
C VAL A 506 26.01 4.07 -8.75
N PRO A 507 26.24 3.93 -10.07
CA PRO A 507 25.18 3.58 -11.00
C PRO A 507 24.50 2.28 -10.62
N ILE A 508 23.19 2.22 -10.80
CA ILE A 508 22.40 1.01 -10.58
C ILE A 508 22.70 0.05 -11.73
N ALA A 509 23.59 -0.90 -11.47
CA ALA A 509 23.99 -1.96 -12.39
C ALA A 509 23.49 -3.31 -11.85
N PHE A 510 22.18 -3.53 -11.89
CA PHE A 510 21.63 -4.88 -11.71
C PHE A 510 21.36 -5.45 -13.10
N ASN A 511 21.78 -6.70 -13.33
CA ASN A 511 21.59 -7.42 -14.59
C ASN A 511 20.09 -7.52 -14.91
N LEU A 512 19.55 -6.53 -15.62
CA LEU A 512 18.21 -6.56 -16.21
C LEU A 512 18.19 -7.34 -17.54
N GLU A 513 19.33 -7.90 -17.97
CA GLU A 513 19.48 -8.58 -19.26
C GLU A 513 18.89 -10.01 -19.25
N GLU A 514 18.76 -10.69 -18.11
CA GLU A 514 18.24 -12.07 -18.10
C GLU A 514 16.71 -12.15 -18.30
N ASP A 515 15.94 -11.15 -17.84
CA ASP A 515 14.47 -11.14 -17.99
C ASP A 515 14.01 -10.73 -19.41
N ALA A 516 14.86 -10.05 -20.18
CA ALA A 516 14.54 -9.62 -21.54
C ALA A 516 14.76 -10.73 -22.59
N GLU A 517 15.69 -11.65 -22.33
CA GLU A 517 15.91 -12.82 -23.19
C GLU A 517 14.76 -13.84 -23.04
N GLU A 518 14.25 -14.09 -21.82
CA GLU A 518 13.10 -15.00 -21.63
C GLU A 518 11.81 -14.48 -22.28
N ALA A 519 11.55 -13.17 -22.27
CA ALA A 519 10.38 -12.59 -22.94
C ALA A 519 10.50 -12.56 -24.47
N GLY A 520 11.73 -12.53 -25.01
CA GLY A 520 11.99 -12.59 -26.45
C GLY A 520 11.95 -14.02 -27.01
N GLU A 521 12.36 -15.00 -26.23
CA GLU A 521 12.32 -16.42 -26.63
C GLU A 521 10.89 -16.98 -26.65
N GLU A 522 9.99 -16.53 -25.77
CA GLU A 522 8.56 -16.91 -25.82
C GLU A 522 7.82 -16.35 -27.05
N GLU A 523 8.18 -15.16 -27.56
CA GLU A 523 7.59 -14.62 -28.80
C GLU A 523 8.15 -15.30 -30.08
N GLU A 524 9.38 -15.83 -30.05
CA GLU A 524 9.94 -16.59 -31.19
C GLU A 524 9.42 -18.04 -31.25
N GLU A 525 9.16 -18.71 -30.12
CA GLU A 525 8.59 -20.07 -30.13
C GLU A 525 7.11 -20.12 -30.56
N GLU A 526 6.30 -19.07 -30.32
CA GLU A 526 4.93 -19.00 -30.84
C GLU A 526 4.87 -18.72 -32.36
N GLY A 527 5.95 -18.24 -32.96
CA GLY A 527 6.07 -17.95 -34.40
C GLY A 527 6.43 -19.16 -35.28
N GLU A 528 7.04 -20.22 -34.73
CA GLU A 528 7.53 -21.37 -35.51
C GLU A 528 6.58 -22.58 -35.55
N VAL A 529 5.40 -22.52 -34.94
CA VAL A 529 4.38 -23.59 -35.00
C VAL A 529 3.23 -23.25 -35.96
N GLN A 530 3.52 -22.63 -37.10
CA GLN A 530 2.63 -22.64 -38.28
C GLN A 530 3.44 -22.67 -39.58
N GLU A 531 3.89 -23.86 -40.01
CA GLU A 531 4.01 -24.24 -41.44
C GLU A 531 3.89 -25.75 -41.66
#